data_AF-A4X5Y2-F1
#
_entry.id   AF-A4X5Y2-F1
#
_cell.length_a   1.000
_cell.length_b   1.000
_cell.length_c   1.000
_cell.angle_alpha   90.00
_cell.angle_beta   90.00
_cell.angle_gamma   90.00
#
_symmetry.space_group_name_H-M   'P 1'
#
loop_
_entity.id
_entity.type
_entity.pdbx_description
1 polymer ?
#
loop_
_entity_poly.entity_id
_entity_poly.type
_entity_poly.pdbx_seq_one_letter_code
_entity_poly.pdbx_strand_id
1 'polypeptide(L)'
;MTVLSQTALLHELEVVVEKNLDRHLSIAKEWFPHEYVPWSEGRTFDGPLGGQAWTQADSSLPEIARTALIVNLLTEDNLPSYHHQIATLFGRDGAWGTWVHRWTAEEARHGIAIRDYLTVTRAVDPVALERTRMTHMSAGYRNAHDEEMLHSLAYVSFQELATRIAHRNTGRATGDPLCEALLARIATDENLHMLFYRNLLGASFELAPSQTMRAVADVLAEFQMPGNGIEGFARKSVAIALAGIYDLRQHRDEVVMPVLRQWDIFEVSGLNADGEAAREQIAAHLDGLELAASRFEEKRDARRARKAARS
;
A
#
# COMPACT_ATOMS: atom_id res chain seq x y z
N MET A 1 -16.94 -28.88 -4.52
CA MET A 1 -17.63 -27.59 -4.72
C MET A 1 -17.46 -27.16 -6.16
N THR A 2 -18.47 -26.51 -6.73
CA THR A 2 -18.44 -26.01 -8.11
C THR A 2 -17.50 -24.81 -8.20
N VAL A 3 -16.61 -24.80 -9.20
CA VAL A 3 -15.76 -23.64 -9.49
C VAL A 3 -16.65 -22.54 -10.06
N LEU A 4 -16.64 -21.36 -9.44
CA LEU A 4 -17.37 -20.18 -9.91
C LEU A 4 -16.54 -19.42 -10.95
N SER A 5 -17.19 -18.92 -11.99
CA SER A 5 -16.57 -17.99 -12.94
C SER A 5 -16.37 -16.61 -12.31
N GLN A 6 -15.51 -15.78 -12.89
CA GLN A 6 -15.30 -14.41 -12.41
C GLN A 6 -16.58 -13.59 -12.40
N THR A 7 -17.39 -13.68 -13.46
CA THR A 7 -18.69 -13.00 -13.53
C THR A 7 -19.66 -13.47 -12.44
N ALA A 8 -19.68 -14.78 -12.15
CA ALA A 8 -20.52 -15.30 -11.06
C ALA A 8 -20.04 -14.76 -9.71
N LEU A 9 -18.74 -14.76 -9.44
CA LEU A 9 -18.18 -14.23 -8.20
C LEU A 9 -18.50 -12.72 -8.02
N LEU A 10 -18.35 -11.92 -9.08
CA LEU A 10 -18.69 -10.49 -9.05
C LEU A 10 -20.18 -10.27 -8.71
N HIS A 11 -21.07 -11.05 -9.32
CA HIS A 11 -22.51 -10.96 -9.08
C HIS A 11 -22.89 -11.40 -7.66
N GLU A 12 -22.36 -12.53 -7.18
CA GLU A 12 -22.64 -13.04 -5.83
C GLU A 12 -22.11 -12.12 -4.72
N LEU A 13 -20.97 -11.46 -4.95
CA LEU A 13 -20.39 -10.53 -3.99
C LEU A 13 -21.04 -9.13 -3.98
N GLU A 14 -21.81 -8.75 -5.01
CA GLU A 14 -22.38 -7.41 -5.15
C GLU A 14 -23.15 -6.94 -3.91
N VAL A 15 -23.93 -7.83 -3.27
CA VAL A 15 -24.66 -7.52 -2.04
C VAL A 15 -23.71 -7.22 -0.86
N VAL A 16 -22.58 -7.92 -0.80
CA VAL A 16 -21.55 -7.70 0.22
C VAL A 16 -20.81 -6.39 -0.03
N VAL A 17 -20.59 -6.04 -1.31
CA VAL A 17 -20.00 -4.78 -1.75
C VAL A 17 -20.90 -3.61 -1.37
N GLU A 18 -22.19 -3.67 -1.69
CA GLU A 18 -23.18 -2.64 -1.32
C GLU A 18 -23.21 -2.41 0.19
N LYS A 19 -23.31 -3.49 0.98
CA LYS A 19 -23.30 -3.39 2.45
C LYS A 19 -22.01 -2.78 2.99
N ASN A 20 -20.85 -3.13 2.41
CA ASN A 20 -19.57 -2.57 2.85
C ASN A 20 -19.35 -1.13 2.37
N LEU A 21 -19.93 -0.75 1.24
CA LEU A 21 -19.93 0.60 0.72
C LEU A 21 -20.73 1.51 1.66
N ASP A 22 -21.95 1.10 2.02
CA ASP A 22 -22.77 1.83 3.00
C ASP A 22 -22.06 1.97 4.34
N ARG A 23 -21.44 0.87 4.83
CA ARG A 23 -20.62 0.90 6.05
C ARG A 23 -19.48 1.91 5.92
N HIS A 24 -18.72 1.85 4.82
CA HIS A 24 -17.59 2.76 4.59
C HIS A 24 -18.03 4.21 4.59
N LEU A 25 -19.06 4.55 3.81
CA LEU A 25 -19.60 5.91 3.71
C LEU A 25 -20.14 6.42 5.05
N SER A 26 -20.69 5.55 5.91
CA SER A 26 -21.19 5.94 7.23
C SER A 26 -20.10 6.28 8.26
N ILE A 27 -18.89 5.74 8.10
CA ILE A 27 -17.79 5.91 9.07
C ILE A 27 -16.65 6.77 8.54
N ALA A 28 -16.52 6.88 7.22
CA ALA A 28 -15.49 7.69 6.58
C ALA A 28 -15.69 9.16 6.96
N LYS A 29 -14.67 9.72 7.61
CA LYS A 29 -14.66 11.14 7.95
C LYS A 29 -14.01 11.91 6.83
N GLU A 30 -14.69 12.94 6.35
CA GLU A 30 -14.12 13.86 5.38
C GLU A 30 -12.90 14.59 5.97
N TRP A 31 -11.95 14.87 5.09
CA TRP A 31 -10.77 15.66 5.35
C TRP A 31 -10.29 16.24 4.02
N PHE A 32 -9.60 17.38 4.09
CA PHE A 32 -9.14 18.09 2.90
C PHE A 32 -7.61 18.22 2.90
N PRO A 33 -6.92 17.88 1.79
CA PRO A 33 -5.46 17.98 1.69
C PRO A 33 -4.89 19.33 2.14
N HIS A 34 -5.56 20.43 1.78
CA HIS A 34 -5.09 21.78 2.08
C HIS A 34 -5.09 22.14 3.58
N GLU A 35 -5.75 21.37 4.44
CA GLU A 35 -5.73 21.58 5.90
C GLU A 35 -4.44 21.05 6.55
N TYR A 36 -3.66 20.25 5.84
CA TYR A 36 -2.47 19.56 6.35
C TYR A 36 -1.14 20.10 5.77
N VAL A 37 -1.20 21.24 5.08
CA VAL A 37 -0.06 21.84 4.39
C VAL A 37 0.24 23.22 5.00
N PRO A 38 1.51 23.53 5.36
CA PRO A 38 1.86 24.80 5.99
C PRO A 38 2.05 25.87 4.92
N TRP A 39 0.96 26.30 4.26
CA TRP A 39 0.99 27.18 3.08
C TRP A 39 1.81 28.46 3.26
N SER A 40 1.93 28.98 4.48
CA SER A 40 2.76 30.14 4.81
C SER A 40 4.26 29.95 4.59
N GLU A 41 4.74 28.70 4.53
CA GLU A 41 6.14 28.36 4.20
C GLU A 41 6.43 28.39 2.71
N GLY A 42 5.38 28.40 1.88
CA GLY A 42 5.48 28.38 0.43
C GLY A 42 6.21 29.62 -0.11
N ARG A 43 7.19 29.39 -0.98
CA ARG A 43 7.88 30.44 -1.74
C ARG A 43 8.17 29.99 -3.16
N THR A 44 8.16 30.94 -4.09
CA THR A 44 8.35 30.71 -5.52
C THR A 44 9.66 29.96 -5.81
N PHE A 45 9.61 28.90 -6.62
CA PHE A 45 10.79 28.20 -7.14
C PHE A 45 11.45 28.94 -8.30
N ASP A 46 12.70 28.60 -8.59
CA ASP A 46 13.34 29.03 -9.83
C ASP A 46 12.57 28.46 -11.04
N GLY A 47 12.35 29.31 -12.03
CA GLY A 47 11.48 28.96 -13.15
C GLY A 47 10.75 30.19 -13.69
N PRO A 48 9.64 29.98 -14.41
CA PRO A 48 8.93 31.05 -15.12
C PRO A 48 8.45 32.20 -14.22
N LEU A 49 8.27 31.95 -12.91
CA LEU A 49 7.82 32.94 -11.94
C LEU A 49 8.97 33.67 -11.20
N GLY A 50 10.24 33.38 -11.55
CA GLY A 50 11.40 34.13 -11.07
C GLY A 50 11.75 33.96 -9.59
N GLY A 51 11.49 32.77 -9.01
CA GLY A 51 11.78 32.48 -7.61
C GLY A 51 13.19 31.97 -7.34
N GLN A 52 13.33 31.21 -6.25
CA GLN A 52 14.61 30.71 -5.77
C GLN A 52 14.77 29.21 -6.02
N ALA A 53 15.96 28.81 -6.48
CA ALA A 53 16.30 27.43 -6.72
C ALA A 53 16.23 26.59 -5.44
N TRP A 54 15.79 25.34 -5.58
CA TRP A 54 15.87 24.40 -4.48
C TRP A 54 17.33 24.09 -4.14
N THR A 55 17.64 24.02 -2.86
CA THR A 55 18.94 23.52 -2.38
C THR A 55 18.72 22.51 -1.27
N GLN A 56 19.72 21.66 -1.03
CA GLN A 56 19.66 20.66 0.04
C GLN A 56 19.42 21.27 1.45
N ALA A 57 19.80 22.54 1.66
CA ALA A 57 19.57 23.26 2.90
C ALA A 57 18.12 23.70 3.11
N ASP A 58 17.28 23.67 2.07
CA ASP A 58 15.85 23.96 2.19
C ASP A 58 15.10 22.88 2.97
N SER A 59 15.62 21.64 2.97
CA SER A 59 14.96 20.51 3.61
C SER A 59 15.36 20.36 5.07
N SER A 60 14.38 20.41 5.96
CA SER A 60 14.51 20.11 7.39
C SER A 60 14.41 18.62 7.72
N LEU A 61 13.93 17.80 6.78
CA LEU A 61 13.64 16.38 7.03
C LEU A 61 14.90 15.51 6.96
N PRO A 62 15.00 14.44 7.77
CA PRO A 62 16.04 13.44 7.62
C PRO A 62 16.05 12.82 6.22
N GLU A 63 17.24 12.55 5.66
CA GLU A 63 17.39 12.00 4.30
C GLU A 63 16.58 10.72 4.06
N ILE A 64 16.55 9.84 5.07
CA ILE A 64 15.81 8.60 4.97
C ILE A 64 14.30 8.80 5.00
N ALA A 65 13.81 9.79 5.75
CA ALA A 65 12.40 10.17 5.77
C ALA A 65 11.96 10.74 4.42
N ARG A 66 12.79 11.58 3.79
CA ARG A 66 12.56 12.05 2.42
C ARG A 66 12.50 10.90 1.42
N THR A 67 13.40 9.94 1.55
CA THR A 67 13.43 8.75 0.68
C THR A 67 12.13 7.97 0.79
N ALA A 68 11.64 7.75 2.01
CA ALA A 68 10.35 7.08 2.26
C ALA A 68 9.17 7.91 1.72
N LEU A 69 9.12 9.21 1.98
CA LEU A 69 8.08 10.11 1.45
C LEU A 69 8.03 10.12 -0.08
N ILE A 70 9.19 10.12 -0.75
CA ILE A 70 9.26 10.01 -2.22
C ILE A 70 8.70 8.68 -2.69
N VAL A 71 9.04 7.56 -2.02
CA VAL A 71 8.49 6.24 -2.38
C VAL A 71 6.98 6.19 -2.18
N ASN A 72 6.48 6.71 -1.05
CA ASN A 72 5.04 6.79 -0.79
C ASN A 72 4.36 7.64 -1.87
N LEU A 73 4.82 8.87 -2.10
CA LEU A 73 4.22 9.76 -3.11
C LEU A 73 4.23 9.16 -4.51
N LEU A 74 5.35 8.59 -4.95
CA LEU A 74 5.42 8.00 -6.29
C LEU A 74 4.51 6.77 -6.45
N THR A 75 4.29 6.05 -5.35
CA THR A 75 3.29 4.97 -5.30
C THR A 75 1.89 5.58 -5.46
N GLU A 76 1.52 6.57 -4.65
CA GLU A 76 0.22 7.26 -4.75
C GLU A 76 -0.03 7.90 -6.13
N ASP A 77 0.97 8.55 -6.72
CA ASP A 77 0.85 9.22 -8.01
C ASP A 77 0.52 8.24 -9.15
N ASN A 78 0.84 6.95 -8.99
CA ASN A 78 0.54 5.93 -10.01
C ASN A 78 -0.91 5.41 -9.93
N LEU A 79 -1.77 6.07 -9.16
CA LEU A 79 -3.22 5.84 -9.09
C LEU A 79 -3.91 5.63 -10.45
N PRO A 80 -3.57 6.31 -11.56
CA PRO A 80 -4.18 6.01 -12.85
C PRO A 80 -4.01 4.55 -13.28
N SER A 81 -2.86 3.94 -12.99
CA SER A 81 -2.61 2.51 -13.27
C SER A 81 -3.44 1.61 -12.36
N TYR A 82 -3.56 1.95 -11.07
CA TYR A 82 -4.35 1.17 -10.11
C TYR A 82 -5.84 1.25 -10.42
N HIS A 83 -6.35 2.44 -10.71
CA HIS A 83 -7.73 2.65 -11.16
C HIS A 83 -8.02 1.83 -12.43
N HIS A 84 -7.14 1.88 -13.43
CA HIS A 84 -7.29 1.08 -14.65
C HIS A 84 -7.44 -0.41 -14.35
N GLN A 85 -6.61 -0.95 -13.45
CA GLN A 85 -6.66 -2.36 -13.08
C GLN A 85 -7.98 -2.72 -12.38
N ILE A 86 -8.36 -2.00 -11.32
CA ILE A 86 -9.56 -2.36 -10.55
C ILE A 86 -10.86 -2.07 -11.31
N ALA A 87 -10.89 -1.03 -12.16
CA ALA A 87 -12.07 -0.72 -12.97
C ALA A 87 -12.27 -1.76 -14.08
N THR A 88 -11.18 -2.29 -14.64
CA THR A 88 -11.23 -3.40 -15.60
C THR A 88 -11.77 -4.67 -14.96
N LEU A 89 -11.37 -4.98 -13.73
CA LEU A 89 -11.72 -6.22 -13.04
C LEU A 89 -13.11 -6.20 -12.38
N PHE A 90 -13.42 -5.15 -11.62
CA PHE A 90 -14.68 -5.08 -10.86
C PHE A 90 -15.82 -4.45 -11.67
N GLY A 91 -15.52 -3.79 -12.78
CA GLY A 91 -16.48 -3.05 -13.57
C GLY A 91 -16.75 -1.65 -13.03
N ARG A 92 -17.67 -0.93 -13.70
CA ARG A 92 -17.94 0.49 -13.46
C ARG A 92 -19.40 0.80 -13.13
N ASP A 93 -20.22 -0.24 -13.02
CA ASP A 93 -21.64 -0.17 -12.72
C ASP A 93 -21.94 -0.73 -11.32
N GLY A 94 -23.12 -0.43 -10.79
CA GLY A 94 -23.58 -0.97 -9.49
C GLY A 94 -22.75 -0.53 -8.29
N ALA A 95 -22.76 -1.35 -7.24
CA ALA A 95 -22.01 -1.14 -6.02
C ALA A 95 -20.51 -1.26 -6.27
N TRP A 96 -20.06 -2.20 -7.12
CA TRP A 96 -18.66 -2.29 -7.54
C TRP A 96 -18.15 -1.00 -8.16
N GLY A 97 -18.86 -0.47 -9.17
CA GLY A 97 -18.49 0.77 -9.84
C GLY A 97 -18.49 1.96 -8.89
N THR A 98 -19.47 2.03 -7.98
CA THR A 98 -19.55 3.09 -6.98
C THR A 98 -18.36 3.02 -6.01
N TRP A 99 -17.97 1.82 -5.56
CA TRP A 99 -16.79 1.64 -4.74
C TRP A 99 -15.51 2.04 -5.48
N VAL A 100 -15.30 1.56 -6.72
CA VAL A 100 -14.13 1.90 -7.53
C VAL A 100 -13.97 3.41 -7.66
N HIS A 101 -15.04 4.13 -8.00
CA HIS A 101 -14.99 5.58 -8.12
C HIS A 101 -14.73 6.26 -6.77
N ARG A 102 -15.35 5.76 -5.68
CA ARG A 102 -15.16 6.32 -4.34
C ARG A 102 -13.73 6.12 -3.85
N TRP A 103 -13.22 4.89 -3.87
CA TRP A 103 -11.85 4.55 -3.50
C TRP A 103 -10.85 5.40 -4.30
N THR A 104 -11.00 5.48 -5.63
CA THR A 104 -10.09 6.29 -6.47
C THR A 104 -10.13 7.78 -6.09
N ALA A 105 -11.30 8.34 -5.77
CA ALA A 105 -11.39 9.73 -5.34
C ALA A 105 -10.73 9.96 -3.96
N GLU A 106 -10.82 8.98 -3.05
CA GLU A 106 -10.17 9.05 -1.75
C GLU A 106 -8.65 8.94 -1.88
N GLU A 107 -8.14 7.96 -2.64
CA GLU A 107 -6.72 7.76 -2.94
C GLU A 107 -6.06 8.97 -3.60
N ALA A 108 -6.77 9.65 -4.51
CA ALA A 108 -6.23 10.83 -5.17
C ALA A 108 -5.80 11.92 -4.15
N ARG A 109 -6.47 12.00 -2.99
CA ARG A 109 -6.10 12.95 -1.93
C ARG A 109 -4.75 12.63 -1.31
N HIS A 110 -4.34 11.36 -1.27
CA HIS A 110 -3.08 10.94 -0.67
C HIS A 110 -1.90 11.55 -1.42
N GLY A 111 -1.85 11.33 -2.74
CA GLY A 111 -0.83 11.90 -3.62
C GLY A 111 -0.82 13.43 -3.59
N ILE A 112 -1.99 14.08 -3.66
CA ILE A 112 -2.13 15.54 -3.58
C ILE A 112 -1.53 16.06 -2.27
N ALA A 113 -1.94 15.52 -1.13
CA ALA A 113 -1.54 16.03 0.17
C ALA A 113 -0.04 15.84 0.42
N ILE A 114 0.53 14.68 0.08
CA ILE A 114 1.97 14.42 0.21
C ILE A 114 2.77 15.35 -0.72
N ARG A 115 2.33 15.51 -1.97
CA ARG A 115 2.99 16.39 -2.96
C ARG A 115 2.97 17.85 -2.54
N ASP A 116 1.82 18.34 -2.08
CA ASP A 116 1.67 19.72 -1.62
C ASP A 116 2.57 19.97 -0.39
N TYR A 117 2.54 19.06 0.60
CA TYR A 117 3.44 19.15 1.75
C TYR A 117 4.92 19.19 1.32
N LEU A 118 5.37 18.26 0.47
CA LEU A 118 6.75 18.19 0.01
C LEU A 118 7.19 19.43 -0.77
N THR A 119 6.29 20.01 -1.56
CA THR A 119 6.57 21.16 -2.41
C THR A 119 6.57 22.46 -1.60
N VAL A 120 5.56 22.67 -0.75
CA VAL A 120 5.41 23.89 0.07
C VAL A 120 6.53 24.00 1.09
N THR A 121 6.87 22.90 1.77
CA THR A 121 7.99 22.85 2.73
C THR A 121 9.37 22.78 2.07
N ARG A 122 9.41 22.64 0.73
CA ARG A 122 10.65 22.42 -0.04
C ARG A 122 11.45 21.21 0.49
N ALA A 123 10.76 20.22 1.03
CA ALA A 123 11.37 19.06 1.68
C ALA A 123 12.22 18.21 0.72
N VAL A 124 11.98 18.27 -0.59
CA VAL A 124 12.72 17.53 -1.62
C VAL A 124 12.96 18.42 -2.86
N ASP A 125 13.91 18.01 -3.71
CA ASP A 125 14.11 18.61 -5.03
C ASP A 125 12.85 18.37 -5.91
N PRO A 126 12.10 19.41 -6.27
CA PRO A 126 10.87 19.25 -7.03
C PRO A 126 11.12 18.84 -8.48
N VAL A 127 12.27 19.20 -9.06
CA VAL A 127 12.64 18.85 -10.44
C VAL A 127 13.00 17.37 -10.52
N ALA A 128 13.80 16.89 -9.56
CA ALA A 128 14.12 15.47 -9.49
C ALA A 128 12.87 14.62 -9.24
N LEU A 129 12.03 15.03 -8.28
CA LEU A 129 10.76 14.35 -7.98
C LEU A 129 9.86 14.25 -9.21
N GLU A 130 9.67 15.36 -9.94
CA GLU A 130 8.79 15.39 -11.10
C GLU A 130 9.32 14.54 -12.26
N ARG A 131 10.63 14.54 -12.50
CA ARG A 131 11.25 13.65 -13.49
C ARG A 131 11.04 12.18 -13.14
N THR A 132 11.26 11.80 -11.88
CA THR A 132 11.04 10.42 -11.44
C THR A 132 9.56 10.04 -11.53
N ARG A 133 8.62 10.95 -11.21
CA ARG A 133 7.19 10.72 -11.41
C ARG A 133 6.86 10.46 -12.87
N MET A 134 7.35 11.29 -13.79
CA MET A 134 7.11 11.12 -15.22
C MET A 134 7.61 9.77 -15.73
N THR A 135 8.81 9.34 -15.31
CA THR A 135 9.33 8.00 -15.65
C THR A 135 8.48 6.90 -15.05
N HIS A 136 8.15 6.96 -13.76
CA HIS A 136 7.41 5.91 -13.07
C HIS A 136 5.99 5.73 -13.64
N MET A 137 5.24 6.83 -13.80
CA MET A 137 3.88 6.78 -14.34
C MET A 137 3.84 6.36 -15.81
N SER A 138 4.85 6.72 -16.60
CA SER A 138 4.92 6.30 -18.02
C SER A 138 5.20 4.81 -18.17
N ALA A 139 5.89 4.18 -17.20
CA ALA A 139 6.08 2.74 -17.16
C ALA A 139 4.78 1.99 -16.78
N GLY A 140 3.88 2.66 -16.06
CA GLY A 140 2.64 2.09 -15.56
C GLY A 140 2.85 1.09 -14.42
N TYR A 141 1.83 0.30 -14.14
CA TYR A 141 1.87 -0.78 -13.17
C TYR A 141 1.02 -1.95 -13.68
N ARG A 142 1.49 -3.18 -13.43
CA ARG A 142 0.77 -4.41 -13.70
C ARG A 142 0.99 -5.38 -12.54
N ASN A 143 -0.10 -5.87 -11.93
CA ASN A 143 -0.04 -6.95 -10.95
C ASN A 143 0.25 -8.28 -11.67
N ALA A 144 0.96 -9.21 -11.01
CA ALA A 144 1.22 -10.55 -11.54
C ALA A 144 -0.06 -11.33 -11.87
N HIS A 145 -1.15 -11.06 -11.14
CA HIS A 145 -2.46 -11.69 -11.32
C HIS A 145 -3.55 -10.66 -11.67
N ASP A 146 -3.26 -9.79 -12.65
CA ASP A 146 -4.14 -8.67 -13.00
C ASP A 146 -5.41 -9.05 -13.79
N GLU A 147 -5.59 -10.32 -14.11
CA GLU A 147 -6.72 -10.84 -14.88
C GLU A 147 -7.75 -11.56 -13.99
N GLU A 148 -7.46 -11.84 -12.72
CA GLU A 148 -8.32 -12.62 -11.83
C GLU A 148 -8.83 -11.80 -10.63
N MET A 149 -10.16 -11.70 -10.53
CA MET A 149 -10.83 -10.91 -9.48
C MET A 149 -10.42 -11.31 -8.06
N LEU A 150 -10.34 -12.60 -7.74
CA LEU A 150 -9.98 -13.06 -6.39
C LEU A 150 -8.52 -12.75 -6.03
N HIS A 151 -7.58 -12.87 -6.97
CA HIS A 151 -6.19 -12.49 -6.74
C HIS A 151 -6.04 -10.98 -6.56
N SER A 152 -6.76 -10.17 -7.35
CA SER A 152 -6.80 -8.72 -7.14
C SER A 152 -7.35 -8.39 -5.76
N LEU A 153 -8.46 -9.00 -5.36
CA LEU A 153 -9.07 -8.80 -4.04
C LEU A 153 -8.14 -9.21 -2.89
N ALA A 154 -7.46 -10.34 -3.02
CA ALA A 154 -6.46 -10.80 -2.07
C ALA A 154 -5.26 -9.83 -2.01
N TYR A 155 -4.73 -9.42 -3.16
CA TYR A 155 -3.60 -8.49 -3.25
C TYR A 155 -3.90 -7.17 -2.54
N VAL A 156 -5.02 -6.52 -2.87
CA VAL A 156 -5.37 -5.21 -2.29
C VAL A 156 -5.64 -5.34 -0.78
N SER A 157 -6.19 -6.48 -0.32
CA SER A 157 -6.38 -6.73 1.13
C SER A 157 -5.06 -6.70 1.94
N PHE A 158 -3.96 -7.24 1.38
CA PHE A 158 -2.65 -7.15 2.02
C PHE A 158 -1.98 -5.78 1.80
N GLN A 159 -2.11 -5.24 0.59
CA GLN A 159 -1.41 -4.03 0.19
C GLN A 159 -1.89 -2.80 0.98
N GLU A 160 -3.19 -2.63 1.19
CA GLU A 160 -3.78 -1.52 1.97
C GLU A 160 -3.28 -1.50 3.44
N LEU A 161 -3.10 -2.68 4.04
CA LEU A 161 -2.53 -2.77 5.38
C LEU A 161 -1.02 -2.45 5.38
N ALA A 162 -0.31 -2.85 4.32
CA ALA A 162 1.10 -2.52 4.15
C ALA A 162 1.34 -1.01 4.00
N THR A 163 0.56 -0.33 3.15
CA THR A 163 0.62 1.13 2.95
C THR A 163 0.23 1.89 4.20
N ARG A 164 -0.81 1.47 4.92
CA ARG A 164 -1.14 2.02 6.26
C ARG A 164 0.08 2.03 7.20
N ILE A 165 0.81 0.91 7.29
CA ILE A 165 1.99 0.80 8.16
C ILE A 165 3.14 1.67 7.63
N ALA A 166 3.38 1.64 6.32
CA ALA A 166 4.42 2.43 5.67
C ALA A 166 4.19 3.93 5.87
N HIS A 167 2.98 4.44 5.68
CA HIS A 167 2.61 5.84 5.94
C HIS A 167 2.81 6.22 7.40
N ARG A 168 2.24 5.43 8.35
CA ARG A 168 2.39 5.71 9.79
C ARG A 168 3.85 5.77 10.22
N ASN A 169 4.66 4.81 9.79
CA ASN A 169 6.06 4.75 10.19
C ASN A 169 6.91 5.83 9.49
N THR A 170 6.58 6.18 8.23
CA THR A 170 7.21 7.29 7.52
C THR A 170 6.93 8.62 8.23
N GLY A 171 5.68 8.85 8.66
CA GLY A 171 5.29 10.02 9.46
C GLY A 171 6.17 10.20 10.68
N ARG A 172 6.30 9.16 11.50
CA ARG A 172 7.18 9.16 12.68
C ARG A 172 8.65 9.40 12.34
N ALA A 173 9.13 8.82 11.23
CA ALA A 173 10.52 8.95 10.81
C ALA A 173 10.87 10.37 10.34
N THR A 174 9.88 11.18 9.97
CA THR A 174 10.10 12.59 9.61
C THR A 174 10.57 13.43 10.78
N GLY A 175 10.09 13.12 12.00
CA GLY A 175 10.26 13.99 13.17
C GLY A 175 9.49 15.32 13.08
N ASP A 176 8.67 15.52 12.05
CA ASP A 176 7.80 16.68 11.87
C ASP A 176 6.36 16.34 12.29
N PRO A 177 5.82 16.96 13.36
CA PRO A 177 4.45 16.73 13.80
C PRO A 177 3.39 16.97 12.72
N LEU A 178 3.61 17.90 11.78
CA LEU A 178 2.65 18.18 10.72
C LEU A 178 2.63 17.06 9.68
N CYS A 179 3.80 16.60 9.25
CA CYS A 179 3.91 15.46 8.35
C CYS A 179 3.38 14.17 9.00
N GLU A 180 3.65 13.97 10.30
CA GLU A 180 3.10 12.82 11.04
C GLU A 180 1.57 12.88 11.10
N ALA A 181 0.97 14.04 11.35
CA ALA A 181 -0.48 14.21 11.34
C ALA A 181 -1.08 13.94 9.94
N LEU A 182 -0.44 14.42 8.89
CA LEU A 182 -0.83 14.17 7.50
C LEU A 182 -0.81 12.67 7.17
N LEU A 183 0.31 11.98 7.43
CA LEU A 183 0.43 10.57 7.12
C LEU A 183 -0.43 9.67 8.03
N ALA A 184 -0.73 10.11 9.26
CA ALA A 184 -1.71 9.45 10.12
C ALA A 184 -3.14 9.55 9.56
N ARG A 185 -3.48 10.67 8.90
CA ARG A 185 -4.77 10.85 8.22
C ARG A 185 -4.89 9.93 7.00
N ILE A 186 -3.85 9.86 6.17
CA ILE A 186 -3.80 8.91 5.04
C ILE A 186 -3.90 7.47 5.55
N ALA A 187 -3.11 7.09 6.55
CA ALA A 187 -3.18 5.77 7.17
C ALA A 187 -4.57 5.43 7.79
N THR A 188 -5.41 6.42 8.04
CA THR A 188 -6.81 6.20 8.47
C THR A 188 -7.68 5.79 7.29
N ASP A 189 -7.53 6.42 6.12
CA ASP A 189 -8.25 6.05 4.90
C ASP A 189 -7.87 4.63 4.46
N GLU A 190 -6.57 4.33 4.38
CA GLU A 190 -6.00 3.00 4.08
C GLU A 190 -6.56 1.90 5.01
N ASN A 191 -6.77 2.23 6.29
CA ASN A 191 -7.39 1.29 7.21
C ASN A 191 -8.86 1.01 6.86
N LEU A 192 -9.61 2.01 6.40
CA LEU A 192 -11.00 1.83 5.99
C LEU A 192 -11.10 1.03 4.68
N HIS A 193 -10.20 1.30 3.73
CA HIS A 193 -10.07 0.54 2.48
C HIS A 193 -9.68 -0.92 2.74
N MET A 194 -8.68 -1.15 3.59
CA MET A 194 -8.33 -2.49 4.07
C MET A 194 -9.54 -3.22 4.66
N LEU A 195 -10.32 -2.57 5.53
CA LEU A 195 -11.52 -3.18 6.11
C LEU A 195 -12.57 -3.54 5.04
N PHE A 196 -12.70 -2.75 3.99
CA PHE A 196 -13.59 -3.03 2.87
C PHE A 196 -13.16 -4.31 2.14
N TYR A 197 -11.94 -4.36 1.63
CA TYR A 197 -11.42 -5.50 0.86
C TYR A 197 -11.32 -6.78 1.71
N ARG A 198 -10.92 -6.64 2.97
CA ARG A 198 -10.84 -7.76 3.92
C ARG A 198 -12.18 -8.43 4.16
N ASN A 199 -13.27 -7.65 4.25
CA ASN A 199 -14.61 -8.19 4.43
C ASN A 199 -15.10 -8.92 3.16
N LEU A 200 -14.78 -8.39 1.98
CA LEU A 200 -15.09 -9.04 0.71
C LEU A 200 -14.31 -10.35 0.53
N LEU A 201 -13.03 -10.40 0.90
CA LEU A 201 -12.27 -11.65 0.82
C LEU A 201 -12.80 -12.69 1.82
N GLY A 202 -13.27 -12.25 2.99
CA GLY A 202 -13.98 -13.10 3.95
C GLY A 202 -15.25 -13.72 3.34
N ALA A 203 -16.10 -12.93 2.70
CA ALA A 203 -17.26 -13.44 1.97
C ALA A 203 -16.86 -14.36 0.79
N SER A 204 -15.72 -14.09 0.15
CA SER A 204 -15.20 -14.95 -0.91
C SER A 204 -14.81 -16.34 -0.40
N PHE A 205 -14.35 -16.46 0.86
CA PHE A 205 -14.13 -17.77 1.49
C PHE A 205 -15.43 -18.53 1.76
N GLU A 206 -16.53 -17.84 2.06
CA GLU A 206 -17.85 -18.48 2.23
C GLU A 206 -18.41 -19.01 0.90
N LEU A 207 -18.20 -18.26 -0.20
CA LEU A 207 -18.72 -18.60 -1.52
C LEU A 207 -17.87 -19.64 -2.26
N ALA A 208 -16.55 -19.48 -2.27
CA ALA A 208 -15.63 -20.27 -3.08
C ALA A 208 -14.32 -20.56 -2.32
N PRO A 209 -14.37 -21.31 -1.20
CA PRO A 209 -13.25 -21.42 -0.25
C PRO A 209 -11.95 -21.89 -0.89
N SER A 210 -11.99 -22.88 -1.80
CA SER A 210 -10.77 -23.37 -2.46
C SER A 210 -10.19 -22.38 -3.47
N GLN A 211 -11.03 -21.68 -4.25
CA GLN A 211 -10.56 -20.67 -5.20
C GLN A 211 -9.94 -19.48 -4.45
N THR A 212 -10.58 -19.04 -3.37
CA THR A 212 -10.09 -17.95 -2.53
C THR A 212 -8.79 -18.34 -1.81
N MET A 213 -8.69 -19.59 -1.32
CA MET A 213 -7.45 -20.11 -0.72
C MET A 213 -6.29 -20.11 -1.72
N ARG A 214 -6.54 -20.58 -2.95
CA ARG A 214 -5.57 -20.56 -4.05
C ARG A 214 -5.12 -19.13 -4.36
N ALA A 215 -6.05 -18.20 -4.53
CA ALA A 215 -5.73 -16.79 -4.80
C ALA A 215 -4.84 -16.18 -3.70
N VAL A 216 -5.14 -16.45 -2.42
CA VAL A 216 -4.30 -15.98 -1.30
C VAL A 216 -2.90 -16.61 -1.34
N ALA A 217 -2.79 -17.90 -1.60
CA ALA A 217 -1.51 -18.60 -1.67
C ALA A 217 -0.60 -18.06 -2.78
N ASP A 218 -1.17 -17.79 -3.95
CA ASP A 218 -0.45 -17.27 -5.10
C ASP A 218 -0.02 -15.81 -4.86
N VAL A 219 -0.94 -14.97 -4.39
CA VAL A 219 -0.66 -13.56 -4.05
C VAL A 219 0.44 -13.44 -3.00
N LEU A 220 0.42 -14.26 -1.95
CA LEU A 220 1.48 -14.22 -0.94
C LEU A 220 2.83 -14.63 -1.53
N ALA A 221 2.86 -15.68 -2.36
CA ALA A 221 4.09 -16.15 -2.99
C ALA A 221 4.74 -15.10 -3.90
N GLU A 222 3.93 -14.27 -4.57
CA GLU A 222 4.38 -13.29 -5.56
C GLU A 222 4.22 -11.83 -5.11
N PHE A 223 3.89 -11.59 -3.83
CA PHE A 223 3.59 -10.24 -3.34
C PHE A 223 4.74 -9.26 -3.60
N GLN A 224 4.42 -8.16 -4.28
CA GLN A 224 5.33 -7.04 -4.49
C GLN A 224 4.65 -5.75 -4.07
N MET A 225 5.38 -4.88 -3.39
CA MET A 225 4.90 -3.52 -3.16
C MET A 225 4.69 -2.82 -4.52
N PRO A 226 3.61 -2.03 -4.69
CA PRO A 226 3.29 -1.42 -5.98
C PRO A 226 4.36 -0.41 -6.45
N GLY A 227 5.14 0.15 -5.51
CA GLY A 227 6.33 0.95 -5.79
C GLY A 227 7.52 0.20 -6.40
N ASN A 228 7.46 -1.12 -6.65
CA ASN A 228 8.57 -1.92 -7.16
C ASN A 228 9.13 -1.40 -8.51
N GLY A 229 8.28 -0.74 -9.32
CA GLY A 229 8.67 -0.10 -10.58
C GLY A 229 9.35 1.27 -10.45
N ILE A 230 9.54 1.79 -9.23
CA ILE A 230 10.22 3.08 -9.01
C ILE A 230 11.72 2.95 -9.31
N GLU A 231 12.30 3.93 -9.99
CA GLU A 231 13.73 3.94 -10.27
C GLU A 231 14.58 3.82 -8.98
N GLY A 232 15.46 2.82 -8.95
CA GLY A 232 16.31 2.55 -7.78
C GLY A 232 15.55 2.02 -6.56
N PHE A 233 14.32 1.51 -6.73
CA PHE A 233 13.48 1.01 -5.64
C PHE A 233 14.21 0.01 -4.73
N ALA A 234 14.94 -0.97 -5.28
CA ALA A 234 15.66 -1.96 -4.49
C ALA A 234 16.65 -1.35 -3.47
N ARG A 235 17.34 -0.26 -3.86
CA ARG A 235 18.25 0.45 -2.95
C ARG A 235 17.47 1.26 -1.91
N LYS A 236 16.38 1.92 -2.32
CA LYS A 236 15.50 2.71 -1.45
C LYS A 236 14.83 1.81 -0.40
N SER A 237 14.27 0.67 -0.80
CA SER A 237 13.60 -0.29 0.08
C SER A 237 14.55 -0.86 1.13
N VAL A 238 15.80 -1.21 0.76
CA VAL A 238 16.82 -1.64 1.73
C VAL A 238 17.14 -0.53 2.74
N ALA A 239 17.25 0.72 2.29
CA ALA A 239 17.51 1.84 3.19
C ALA A 239 16.35 2.07 4.17
N ILE A 240 15.11 2.04 3.67
CA ILE A 240 13.86 2.15 4.44
C ILE A 240 13.77 1.04 5.49
N ALA A 241 14.08 -0.20 5.11
CA ALA A 241 14.09 -1.36 6.00
C ALA A 241 15.18 -1.25 7.10
N LEU A 242 16.39 -0.82 6.75
CA LEU A 242 17.47 -0.63 7.73
C LEU A 242 17.15 0.47 8.75
N ALA A 243 16.36 1.46 8.35
CA ALA A 243 15.84 2.52 9.22
C ALA A 243 14.62 2.11 10.05
N GLY A 244 14.07 0.91 9.83
CA GLY A 244 12.90 0.41 10.56
C GLY A 244 11.59 1.11 10.18
N ILE A 245 11.51 1.68 8.98
CA ILE A 245 10.28 2.29 8.47
C ILE A 245 9.34 1.21 7.94
N TYR A 246 9.86 0.29 7.14
CA TYR A 246 9.14 -0.89 6.66
C TYR A 246 10.13 -2.00 6.31
N ASP A 247 10.04 -3.14 6.98
CA ASP A 247 10.89 -4.32 6.73
C ASP A 247 10.09 -5.63 6.67
N LEU A 248 10.78 -6.74 6.40
CA LEU A 248 10.15 -8.07 6.27
C LEU A 248 9.50 -8.56 7.57
N ARG A 249 10.05 -8.20 8.74
CA ARG A 249 9.46 -8.56 10.03
C ARG A 249 8.12 -7.87 10.20
N GLN A 250 8.07 -6.57 9.92
CA GLN A 250 6.83 -5.80 9.96
C GLN A 250 5.82 -6.29 8.94
N HIS A 251 6.25 -6.57 7.70
CA HIS A 251 5.36 -7.14 6.68
C HIS A 251 4.76 -8.47 7.15
N ARG A 252 5.56 -9.38 7.70
CA ARG A 252 5.04 -10.65 8.22
C ARG A 252 4.07 -10.44 9.38
N ASP A 253 4.50 -9.72 10.42
CA ASP A 253 3.82 -9.70 11.72
C ASP A 253 2.67 -8.71 11.79
N GLU A 254 2.77 -7.59 11.06
CA GLU A 254 1.78 -6.51 11.05
C GLU A 254 0.90 -6.51 9.78
N VAL A 255 1.29 -7.20 8.69
CA VAL A 255 0.46 -7.30 7.45
C VAL A 255 -0.08 -8.71 7.24
N VAL A 256 0.81 -9.68 6.96
CA VAL A 256 0.40 -11.01 6.52
C VAL A 256 -0.34 -11.77 7.62
N MET A 257 0.27 -11.87 8.81
CA MET A 257 -0.30 -12.63 9.93
C MET A 257 -1.65 -12.09 10.40
N PRO A 258 -1.87 -10.77 10.59
CA PRO A 258 -3.18 -10.24 10.99
C PRO A 258 -4.27 -10.52 9.97
N VAL A 259 -3.94 -10.41 8.67
CA VAL A 259 -4.88 -10.65 7.58
C VAL A 259 -5.28 -12.13 7.54
N LEU A 260 -4.31 -13.05 7.61
CA LEU A 260 -4.59 -14.49 7.65
C LEU A 260 -5.37 -14.94 8.91
N ARG A 261 -5.07 -14.33 10.06
CA ARG A 261 -5.81 -14.59 11.32
C ARG A 261 -7.25 -14.13 11.26
N GLN A 262 -7.55 -13.04 10.54
CA GLN A 262 -8.92 -12.54 10.43
C GLN A 262 -9.90 -13.57 9.85
N TRP A 263 -9.42 -14.46 8.99
CA TRP A 263 -10.24 -15.48 8.32
C TRP A 263 -9.99 -16.89 8.86
N ASP A 264 -9.20 -17.02 9.93
CA ASP A 264 -8.77 -18.31 10.48
C ASP A 264 -8.33 -19.27 9.36
N ILE A 265 -7.41 -18.82 8.49
CA ILE A 265 -7.08 -19.47 7.20
C ILE A 265 -6.80 -20.98 7.33
N PHE A 266 -6.20 -21.39 8.45
CA PHE A 266 -5.84 -22.78 8.73
C PHE A 266 -7.03 -23.64 9.18
N GLU A 267 -8.14 -23.03 9.59
CA GLU A 267 -9.36 -23.69 10.05
C GLU A 267 -10.49 -23.65 9.00
N VAL A 268 -10.29 -23.01 7.85
CA VAL A 268 -11.28 -22.93 6.76
C VAL A 268 -11.71 -24.33 6.30
N SER A 269 -12.97 -24.70 6.55
CA SER A 269 -13.49 -26.01 6.13
C SER A 269 -13.96 -26.02 4.66
N GLY A 270 -14.25 -27.20 4.12
CA GLY A 270 -14.86 -27.34 2.78
C GLY A 270 -13.88 -27.19 1.61
N LEU A 271 -12.57 -27.30 1.86
CA LEU A 271 -11.57 -27.26 0.80
C LEU A 271 -11.53 -28.56 0.00
N ASN A 272 -11.28 -28.42 -1.30
CA ASN A 272 -10.88 -29.54 -2.15
C ASN A 272 -9.35 -29.76 -2.07
N ALA A 273 -8.82 -30.71 -2.85
CA ALA A 273 -7.38 -31.01 -2.87
C ALA A 273 -6.50 -29.80 -3.23
N ASP A 274 -6.93 -28.94 -4.15
CA ASP A 274 -6.19 -27.73 -4.51
C ASP A 274 -6.20 -26.69 -3.39
N GLY A 275 -7.35 -26.50 -2.73
CA GLY A 275 -7.48 -25.63 -1.57
C GLY A 275 -6.61 -26.08 -0.39
N GLU A 276 -6.55 -27.39 -0.11
CA GLU A 276 -5.65 -27.92 0.92
C GLU A 276 -4.18 -27.73 0.56
N ALA A 277 -3.80 -27.98 -0.71
CA ALA A 277 -2.45 -27.69 -1.18
C ALA A 277 -2.09 -26.20 -1.09
N ALA A 278 -3.04 -25.31 -1.37
CA ALA A 278 -2.87 -23.87 -1.22
C ALA A 278 -2.68 -23.46 0.26
N ARG A 279 -3.39 -24.09 1.20
CA ARG A 279 -3.16 -23.90 2.63
C ARG A 279 -1.74 -24.30 3.04
N GLU A 280 -1.26 -25.46 2.57
CA GLU A 280 0.11 -25.91 2.83
C GLU A 280 1.15 -24.95 2.24
N GLN A 281 0.90 -24.41 1.05
CA GLN A 281 1.73 -23.37 0.43
C GLN A 281 1.79 -22.09 1.26
N ILE A 282 0.65 -21.65 1.83
CA ILE A 282 0.61 -20.50 2.74
C ILE A 282 1.45 -20.78 3.99
N ALA A 283 1.32 -21.96 4.61
CA ALA A 283 2.12 -22.35 5.76
C ALA A 283 3.63 -22.30 5.45
N ALA A 284 4.06 -22.91 4.35
CA ALA A 284 5.44 -22.91 3.91
C ALA A 284 5.96 -21.48 3.61
N HIS A 285 5.10 -20.63 3.04
CA HIS A 285 5.44 -19.22 2.80
C HIS A 285 5.66 -18.46 4.11
N LEU A 286 4.84 -18.67 5.13
CA LEU A 286 5.00 -18.04 6.44
C LEU A 286 6.30 -18.45 7.14
N ASP A 287 6.69 -19.72 7.02
CA ASP A 287 7.97 -20.22 7.52
C ASP A 287 9.15 -19.58 6.77
N GLY A 288 9.02 -19.44 5.45
CA GLY A 288 9.99 -18.73 4.61
C GLY A 288 10.15 -17.25 5.01
N LEU A 289 9.03 -16.55 5.22
CA LEU A 289 9.03 -15.16 5.69
C LEU A 289 9.66 -15.02 7.07
N GLU A 290 9.37 -15.93 8.00
CA GLU A 290 9.96 -15.94 9.34
C GLU A 290 11.49 -16.07 9.28
N LEU A 291 11.99 -17.04 8.49
CA LEU A 291 13.41 -17.25 8.32
C LEU A 291 14.09 -16.05 7.66
N ALA A 292 13.46 -15.46 6.64
CA ALA A 292 13.98 -14.28 5.95
C ALA A 292 14.02 -13.05 6.86
N ALA A 293 12.96 -12.81 7.63
CA ALA A 293 12.86 -11.73 8.60
C ALA A 293 13.93 -11.87 9.69
N SER A 294 14.04 -13.04 10.32
CA SER A 294 15.06 -13.33 11.34
C SER A 294 16.49 -13.07 10.82
N ARG A 295 16.82 -13.57 9.63
CA ARG A 295 18.14 -13.33 8.98
C ARG A 295 18.39 -11.85 8.69
N PHE A 296 17.36 -11.10 8.32
CA PHE A 296 17.48 -9.66 8.08
C PHE A 296 17.76 -8.90 9.38
N GLU A 297 17.04 -9.23 10.46
CA GLU A 297 17.23 -8.63 11.78
C GLU A 297 18.65 -8.88 12.32
N GLU A 298 19.13 -10.11 12.26
CA GLU A 298 20.50 -10.47 12.65
C GLU A 298 21.55 -9.62 11.89
N LYS A 299 21.40 -9.50 10.57
CA LYS A 299 22.30 -8.69 9.74
C LYS A 299 22.23 -7.21 10.07
N ARG A 300 21.03 -6.68 10.31
CA ARG A 300 20.80 -5.28 10.70
C ARG A 300 21.46 -4.97 12.03
N ASP A 301 21.30 -5.84 13.02
CA ASP A 301 21.81 -5.65 14.37
C ASP A 301 23.34 -5.80 14.40
N ALA A 302 23.89 -6.78 13.68
CA ALA A 302 25.33 -6.90 13.49
C ALA A 302 25.94 -5.64 12.83
N ARG A 303 25.24 -5.05 11.84
CA ARG A 303 25.67 -3.79 11.21
C ARG A 303 25.62 -2.61 12.19
N ARG A 304 24.56 -2.51 13.01
CA ARG A 304 24.43 -1.47 14.04
C ARG A 304 25.54 -1.59 15.08
N ALA A 305 25.81 -2.79 15.59
CA ALA A 305 26.89 -3.06 16.54
C ALA A 305 28.27 -2.68 15.98
N ARG A 306 28.56 -3.04 14.72
CA ARG A 306 29.81 -2.64 14.04
C ARG A 306 29.96 -1.14 13.88
N LYS A 307 28.87 -0.41 13.63
CA LYS A 307 28.89 1.06 13.52
C LYS A 307 29.14 1.70 14.87
N ALA A 308 28.48 1.22 15.92
CA ALA A 308 28.66 1.69 17.30
C ALA A 308 30.08 1.43 17.83
N ALA A 309 30.72 0.32 17.44
CA ALA A 309 32.11 0.03 17.80
C ALA A 309 33.15 0.90 17.08
N ARG A 310 32.74 1.66 16.05
CA ARG A 310 33.61 2.55 15.25
C ARG A 310 33.38 4.04 15.54
N SER A 311 32.33 4.38 16.28
CA SER A 311 31.99 5.73 16.72
C SER A 311 32.46 5.97 18.13
#